data_AF-A0AAV9V8S5-F1
#
_entry.id   AF-A0AAV9V8S5-F1
#
_cell.length_a   1.000
_cell.length_b   1.000
_cell.length_c   1.000
_cell.angle_alpha   90.00
_cell.angle_beta   90.00
_cell.angle_gamma   90.00
#
_symmetry.space_group_name_H-M   'P 1'
#
loop_
_entity.id
_entity.type
_entity.pdbx_description
1 polymer ?
#
loop_
_entity_poly.entity_id
_entity_poly.type
_entity_poly.pdbx_seq_one_letter_code
_entity_poly.pdbx_strand_id
1 'polypeptide(L)'
;MGGGFGEITSLLNTASAAITTLSAPKPSKSAFKTQSAQYHSSVQSIITSLKRQVYALEQADIPLPAILTSSGASNPAPGGLDIGALGGRSDAVGRKMDQELWKKAREMVEGESVEGGEKIDLRLDVEITNAM
;
A
#
# COMPACT_ATOMS: atom_id res chain seq x y z
N MET A 1 28.04 -0.90 -11.36
CA MET A 1 27.79 -0.84 -9.91
C MET A 1 27.25 0.56 -9.61
N GLY A 2 25.96 0.72 -9.34
CA GLY A 2 25.31 2.01 -9.07
C GLY A 2 24.09 2.23 -9.95
N GLY A 3 22.92 1.75 -9.51
CA GLY A 3 21.67 1.87 -10.29
C GLY A 3 20.38 1.94 -9.47
N GLY A 4 20.38 1.51 -8.20
CA GLY A 4 19.13 1.34 -7.43
C GLY A 4 18.33 2.62 -7.20
N PHE A 5 18.98 3.73 -6.83
CA PHE A 5 18.28 5.00 -6.54
C PHE A 5 17.83 5.74 -7.80
N GLY A 6 18.60 5.65 -8.89
CA GLY A 6 18.25 6.28 -10.17
C GLY A 6 17.04 5.62 -10.83
N GLU A 7 16.89 4.30 -10.67
CA GLU A 7 15.77 3.54 -11.25
C GLU A 7 14.43 3.88 -10.60
N ILE A 8 14.37 4.12 -9.28
CA ILE A 8 13.14 4.51 -8.59
C ILE A 8 12.69 5.90 -9.03
N THR A 9 13.60 6.86 -9.16
CA THR A 9 13.28 8.20 -9.67
C THR A 9 12.82 8.14 -11.12
N SER A 10 13.47 7.31 -11.95
CA SER A 10 13.02 7.05 -13.32
C SER A 10 11.62 6.45 -13.36
N LEU A 11 11.31 5.51 -12.47
CA LEU A 11 9.99 4.88 -12.38
C LEU A 11 8.89 5.92 -12.13
N LEU A 12 9.12 6.83 -11.16
CA LEU A 12 8.17 7.89 -10.82
C LEU A 12 8.00 8.89 -11.98
N ASN A 13 9.09 9.24 -12.65
CA ASN A 13 9.05 10.14 -13.81
C ASN A 13 8.32 9.52 -15.01
N THR A 14 8.52 8.22 -15.27
CA THR A 14 7.83 7.52 -16.35
C THR A 14 6.34 7.35 -16.04
N ALA A 15 5.99 7.07 -14.78
CA ALA A 15 4.59 6.97 -14.34
C ALA A 15 3.86 8.33 -14.46
N SER A 16 4.49 9.42 -14.03
CA SER A 16 3.90 10.76 -14.16
C SER A 16 3.72 11.14 -15.62
N ALA A 17 4.69 10.83 -16.49
CA ALA A 17 4.58 11.04 -17.93
C ALA A 17 3.43 10.25 -18.57
N ALA A 18 3.18 9.02 -18.13
CA ALA A 18 2.06 8.21 -18.59
C ALA A 18 0.71 8.83 -18.20
N ILE A 19 0.58 9.30 -16.95
CA ILE A 19 -0.62 9.95 -16.43
C ILE A 19 -0.88 11.28 -17.15
N THR A 20 0.14 12.12 -17.35
CA THR A 20 -0.02 13.38 -18.09
C THR A 20 -0.40 13.15 -19.55
N THR A 21 0.11 12.10 -20.17
CA THR A 21 -0.26 11.71 -21.54
C THR A 21 -1.72 11.25 -21.64
N LEU A 22 -2.25 10.57 -20.62
CA LEU A 22 -3.67 10.22 -20.52
C LEU A 22 -4.57 11.41 -20.21
N SER A 23 -4.10 12.34 -19.38
CA SER A 23 -4.86 13.53 -18.98
C SER A 23 -4.80 14.66 -20.01
N ALA A 24 -3.98 14.53 -21.06
CA ALA A 24 -3.86 15.52 -22.12
C ALA A 24 -5.14 15.59 -22.97
N PRO A 25 -5.55 16.78 -23.46
CA PRO A 25 -6.77 16.96 -24.25
C PRO A 25 -6.78 16.18 -25.59
N LYS A 26 -5.60 15.76 -26.07
CA LYS A 26 -5.43 14.76 -27.15
C LYS A 26 -4.49 13.67 -26.67
N PRO A 27 -5.00 12.57 -26.07
CA PRO A 27 -4.15 11.52 -25.55
C PRO A 27 -3.51 10.74 -26.70
N SER A 28 -2.17 10.67 -26.71
CA SER A 28 -1.43 9.89 -27.70
C SER A 28 -1.33 8.43 -27.23
N LYS A 29 -2.05 7.53 -27.92
CA LYS A 29 -2.01 6.08 -27.64
C LYS A 29 -0.60 5.49 -27.79
N SER A 30 0.20 6.00 -28.74
CA SER A 30 1.57 5.48 -28.95
C SER A 30 2.51 5.92 -27.83
N ALA A 31 2.47 7.19 -27.42
CA ALA A 31 3.29 7.72 -26.34
C ALA A 31 2.97 7.03 -25.00
N PHE A 32 1.68 6.82 -24.73
CA PHE A 32 1.24 6.08 -23.54
C PHE A 32 1.73 4.63 -23.54
N LYS A 33 1.64 3.91 -24.67
CA LYS A 33 2.15 2.54 -24.78
C LYS A 33 3.65 2.47 -24.49
N THR A 34 4.42 3.41 -25.05
CA THR A 34 5.88 3.48 -24.84
C THR A 34 6.22 3.76 -23.37
N GLN A 35 5.57 4.75 -22.76
CA GLN A 35 5.79 5.09 -21.34
C GLN A 35 5.35 3.94 -20.42
N SER A 36 4.25 3.27 -20.72
CA SER A 36 3.79 2.11 -19.95
C SER A 36 4.77 0.94 -20.04
N ALA A 37 5.29 0.64 -21.23
CA ALA A 37 6.30 -0.40 -21.41
C ALA A 37 7.59 -0.10 -20.63
N GLN A 38 8.03 1.17 -20.63
CA GLN A 38 9.18 1.63 -19.86
C GLN A 38 8.95 1.53 -18.34
N TYR A 39 7.75 1.89 -17.87
CA TYR A 39 7.35 1.73 -16.47
C TYR A 39 7.44 0.26 -16.03
N HIS A 40 6.81 -0.66 -16.78
CA HIS A 40 6.84 -2.08 -16.43
C HIS A 40 8.25 -2.67 -16.46
N SER A 41 9.09 -2.27 -17.42
CA SER A 41 10.49 -2.70 -17.48
C SER A 41 11.27 -2.24 -16.24
N SER A 42 11.09 -0.98 -15.83
CA SER A 42 11.73 -0.42 -14.63
C SER A 42 11.28 -1.13 -13.36
N VAL A 43 9.98 -1.42 -13.19
CA VAL A 43 9.48 -2.21 -12.06
C VAL A 43 10.15 -3.58 -11.98
N GLN A 44 10.22 -4.30 -13.11
CA GLN A 44 10.83 -5.63 -13.12
C GLN A 44 12.33 -5.59 -12.82
N SER A 45 13.04 -4.58 -13.33
CA SER A 45 14.46 -4.34 -12.98
C SER A 45 14.64 -4.13 -11.47
N ILE A 46 13.85 -3.25 -10.87
CA ILE A 46 13.92 -2.96 -9.44
C ILE A 46 13.62 -4.21 -8.61
N ILE A 47 12.56 -4.95 -8.93
CA ILE A 47 12.17 -6.17 -8.20
C ILE A 47 13.29 -7.20 -8.26
N THR A 48 13.86 -7.46 -9.43
CA THR A 48 14.95 -8.44 -9.58
C THR A 48 16.23 -7.99 -8.88
N SER A 49 16.53 -6.69 -8.88
CA SER A 49 17.66 -6.11 -8.15
C SER A 49 17.50 -6.25 -6.63
N LEU A 50 16.33 -5.91 -6.09
CA LEU A 50 16.03 -6.05 -4.66
C LEU A 50 16.09 -7.51 -4.21
N LYS A 51 15.52 -8.44 -4.98
CA LYS A 51 15.61 -9.87 -4.68
C LYS A 51 17.06 -10.35 -4.63
N ARG A 52 17.89 -9.91 -5.59
CA ARG A 52 19.33 -10.23 -5.59
C ARG A 52 20.06 -9.59 -4.41
N GLN A 53 19.68 -8.39 -3.99
CA GLN A 53 20.26 -7.73 -2.81
C GLN A 53 19.90 -8.48 -1.53
N VAL A 54 18.64 -8.89 -1.35
CA VAL A 54 18.21 -9.72 -0.21
C VAL A 54 18.99 -11.03 -0.18
N TYR A 55 19.08 -11.73 -1.32
CA TYR A 55 19.86 -12.96 -1.41
C TYR A 55 21.34 -12.76 -1.11
N ALA A 56 21.94 -11.66 -1.59
CA ALA A 56 23.33 -11.32 -1.29
C ALA A 56 23.54 -11.02 0.20
N LEU A 57 22.57 -10.39 0.88
CA LEU A 57 22.61 -10.17 2.32
C LEU A 57 22.45 -11.47 3.11
N GLU A 58 21.57 -12.36 2.68
CA GLU A 58 21.40 -13.70 3.27
C GLU A 58 22.66 -14.54 3.12
N GLN A 59 23.29 -14.54 1.94
CA GLN A 59 24.53 -15.31 1.70
C GLN A 59 25.75 -14.72 2.40
N ALA A 60 25.79 -13.41 2.62
CA ALA A 60 26.97 -12.75 3.15
C ALA A 60 27.10 -12.87 4.68
N ASP A 61 26.13 -13.49 5.38
CA ASP A 61 26.08 -13.68 6.84
C ASP A 61 26.63 -12.46 7.61
N ILE A 62 26.27 -11.27 7.13
CA ILE A 62 26.88 -10.02 7.60
C ILE A 62 26.32 -9.78 9.00
N PRO A 63 27.16 -9.74 10.05
CA PRO A 63 26.69 -9.34 11.36
C PRO A 63 26.09 -7.94 11.24
N LEU A 64 24.82 -7.81 11.63
CA LEU A 64 24.09 -6.55 11.61
C LEU A 64 24.96 -5.44 12.22
N PRO A 65 24.94 -4.21 11.65
CA PRO A 65 25.76 -3.12 12.14
C PRO A 65 25.52 -2.93 13.64
N ALA A 66 26.58 -2.76 14.42
CA ALA A 66 26.57 -2.78 15.89
C ALA A 66 25.59 -1.79 16.56
N ILE A 67 25.06 -0.82 15.79
CA ILE A 67 23.95 0.05 16.20
C ILE A 67 22.66 -0.75 16.51
N LEU A 68 22.47 -1.92 15.88
CA LEU A 68 21.34 -2.83 16.13
C LEU A 68 21.60 -3.83 17.27
N THR A 69 22.85 -3.97 17.74
CA THR A 69 23.24 -4.93 18.78
C THR A 69 23.50 -4.27 20.14
N SER A 70 23.21 -2.97 20.29
CA SER A 70 23.51 -2.21 21.52
C SER A 70 22.57 -2.48 22.70
N SER A 71 21.63 -3.42 22.56
CA SER A 71 20.83 -3.90 23.69
C SER A 71 21.13 -5.39 23.95
N GLY A 72 22.25 -5.63 24.63
CA GLY A 72 22.47 -6.73 25.58
C GLY A 72 21.82 -8.10 25.37
N ALA A 73 21.74 -8.62 24.15
CA ALA A 73 21.25 -9.97 23.88
C ALA A 73 22.29 -10.76 23.08
N SER A 74 22.94 -11.69 23.76
CA SER A 74 23.77 -12.74 23.18
C SER A 74 22.98 -13.52 22.12
N ASN A 75 23.53 -13.55 20.90
CA ASN A 75 23.15 -14.39 19.75
C ASN A 75 21.65 -14.44 19.37
N PRO A 76 21.20 -13.72 18.32
CA PRO A 76 20.02 -14.14 17.60
C PRO A 76 20.41 -15.34 16.70
N ALA A 77 19.72 -16.46 16.89
CA ALA A 77 19.79 -17.62 16.01
C ALA A 77 19.38 -17.26 14.56
N PRO A 78 19.89 -17.97 13.53
CA PRO A 78 19.62 -17.65 12.14
C PRO A 78 18.15 -17.95 11.82
N GLY A 79 17.43 -16.98 11.26
CA GLY A 79 16.04 -17.13 10.81
C GLY A 79 14.97 -16.41 11.64
N GLY A 80 15.36 -15.69 12.69
CA GLY A 80 14.44 -14.93 13.56
C GLY A 80 14.23 -13.47 13.16
N LEU A 81 14.02 -13.16 11.87
CA LEU A 81 13.47 -11.86 11.50
C LEU A 81 11.98 -11.87 11.85
N ASP A 82 11.65 -11.61 13.12
CA ASP A 82 10.27 -11.45 13.53
C ASP A 82 9.73 -10.16 12.87
N ILE A 83 9.01 -10.34 11.77
CA ILE A 83 8.37 -9.25 11.01
C ILE A 83 7.44 -8.44 11.95
N GLY A 84 6.94 -9.06 13.03
CA GLY A 84 6.19 -8.38 14.10
C GLY A 84 7.05 -7.45 14.97
N ALA A 85 8.33 -7.75 15.19
CA ALA A 85 9.25 -6.90 15.95
C ALA A 85 9.70 -5.66 15.13
N LEU A 86 9.74 -5.77 13.80
CA LEU A 86 10.06 -4.67 12.89
C LEU A 86 8.85 -3.75 12.62
N GLY A 87 7.64 -4.30 12.55
CA GLY A 87 6.40 -3.52 12.46
C GLY A 87 5.95 -2.89 13.79
N GLY A 88 6.33 -3.49 14.94
CA GLY A 88 5.86 -3.08 16.26
C GLY A 88 6.64 -1.97 16.96
N ARG A 89 7.80 -1.55 16.44
CA ARG A 89 8.71 -0.61 17.16
C ARG A 89 8.41 0.88 16.97
N SER A 90 7.46 1.28 16.12
CA SER A 90 7.01 2.69 16.02
C SER A 90 5.49 2.90 15.93
N ASP A 91 4.67 1.84 15.93
CA ASP A 91 3.22 1.94 15.75
C ASP A 91 2.44 2.29 17.05
N ALA A 92 3.09 2.97 18.01
CA ALA A 92 2.40 3.46 19.20
C ALA A 92 1.41 4.58 18.84
N VAL A 93 1.78 5.44 17.88
CA VAL A 93 0.94 6.55 17.42
C VAL A 93 -0.20 6.02 16.55
N GLY A 94 0.05 5.08 15.64
CA GLY A 94 -0.99 4.48 14.80
C GLY A 94 -2.03 3.74 15.63
N ARG A 95 -1.60 2.89 16.58
CA ARG A 95 -2.53 2.22 17.50
C ARG A 95 -3.33 3.17 18.39
N LYS A 96 -2.73 4.28 18.84
CA LYS A 96 -3.45 5.31 19.62
C LYS A 96 -4.49 6.03 18.75
N MET A 97 -4.10 6.39 17.53
CA MET A 97 -4.98 7.05 16.55
C MET A 97 -6.16 6.13 16.19
N ASP A 98 -5.89 4.85 15.94
CA ASP A 98 -6.92 3.86 15.68
C ASP A 98 -7.87 3.76 16.87
N GLN A 99 -7.37 3.65 18.10
CA GLN A 99 -8.24 3.62 19.29
C GLN A 99 -9.15 4.85 19.40
N GLU A 100 -8.64 6.04 19.09
CA GLU A 100 -9.45 7.27 19.07
C GLU A 100 -10.52 7.24 17.97
N LEU A 101 -10.19 6.76 16.77
CA LEU A 101 -11.13 6.59 15.66
C LEU A 101 -12.22 5.55 15.98
N TRP A 102 -11.85 4.41 16.56
CA TRP A 102 -12.77 3.36 16.98
C TRP A 102 -13.72 3.84 18.10
N LYS A 103 -13.22 4.64 19.04
CA LYS A 103 -14.03 5.26 20.08
C LYS A 103 -15.06 6.24 19.48
N LYS A 104 -14.62 7.11 18.56
CA LYS A 104 -15.49 8.07 17.88
C LYS A 104 -16.54 7.38 17.00
N ALA A 105 -16.16 6.29 16.32
CA ALA A 105 -17.09 5.49 15.54
C ALA A 105 -18.17 4.83 16.41
N ARG A 106 -17.80 4.28 17.57
CA ARG A 106 -18.79 3.74 18.54
C ARG A 106 -19.71 4.83 19.06
N GLU A 107 -19.17 5.99 19.41
CA GLU A 107 -19.97 7.13 19.88
C GLU A 107 -20.96 7.64 18.82
N MET A 108 -20.59 7.62 17.53
CA MET A 108 -21.54 7.96 16.45
C MET A 108 -22.66 6.93 16.32
N VAL A 109 -22.36 5.63 16.42
CA VAL A 109 -23.38 4.57 16.33
C VAL A 109 -24.28 4.53 17.57
N GLU A 110 -23.71 4.75 18.76
CA GLU A 110 -24.45 4.78 20.02
C GLU A 110 -25.24 6.09 20.18
N GLY A 111 -24.73 7.21 19.66
CA GLY A 111 -25.40 8.51 19.60
C GLY A 111 -26.56 8.59 18.59
N GLU A 112 -26.65 7.64 17.66
CA GLU A 112 -27.76 7.51 16.70
C GLU A 112 -28.88 6.58 17.22
N SER A 113 -28.74 6.06 18.43
CA SER A 113 -29.85 5.36 19.09
C SER A 113 -30.78 6.39 19.76
N VAL A 114 -31.80 6.80 19.00
CA VAL A 114 -33.09 7.44 19.38
C VAL A 114 -33.32 8.78 18.66
N GLU A 115 -33.74 8.74 17.38
CA GLU A 115 -35.01 9.33 16.92
C GLU A 115 -35.23 9.07 15.42
N GLY A 116 -36.42 8.59 15.04
CA GLY A 116 -36.94 8.77 13.68
C GLY A 116 -36.89 7.58 12.72
N GLY A 117 -37.12 6.35 13.18
CA GLY A 117 -37.44 5.22 12.30
C GLY A 117 -38.88 5.31 11.77
N GLU A 118 -39.14 6.13 10.76
CA GLU A 118 -40.41 6.08 10.00
C GLU A 118 -40.44 4.79 9.16
N LYS A 119 -41.36 3.89 9.48
CA LYS A 119 -41.64 2.69 8.69
C LYS A 119 -42.17 3.12 7.32
N ILE A 120 -41.31 3.06 6.30
CA ILE A 120 -41.76 3.13 4.91
C ILE A 120 -42.24 1.73 4.51
N ASP A 121 -43.55 1.52 4.60
CA ASP A 121 -44.20 0.36 3.98
C ASP A 121 -44.13 0.51 2.46
N LEU A 122 -43.13 -0.12 1.84
CA LEU A 122 -43.01 -0.21 0.38
C LEU A 122 -44.03 -1.22 -0.16
N ARG A 123 -45.30 -0.82 -0.26
CA ARG A 123 -46.30 -1.52 -1.05
C ARG A 123 -46.04 -1.20 -2.52
N LEU A 124 -45.31 -2.09 -3.21
CA LEU A 124 -45.10 -2.04 -4.65
C LEU A 124 -46.40 -2.44 -5.35
N ASP A 125 -47.19 -1.46 -5.80
CA ASP A 125 -48.29 -1.68 -6.72
C ASP A 125 -47.71 -1.97 -8.12
N VAL A 126 -47.60 -3.25 -8.45
CA VAL A 126 -47.23 -3.71 -9.80
C VAL A 126 -48.48 -3.65 -10.67
N GLU A 127 -48.66 -2.55 -11.41
CA GLU A 127 -49.61 -2.51 -12.52
C GLU A 127 -49.07 -3.36 -13.69
N ILE A 128 -49.56 -4.59 -13.81
CA ILE A 128 -49.35 -5.40 -15.01
C ILE A 128 -50.27 -4.83 -16.11
N THR A 129 -49.75 -3.91 -16.91
CA THR A 129 -50.37 -3.53 -18.18
C THR A 129 -50.09 -4.63 -19.20
N ASN A 130 -51.02 -5.58 -19.31
CA ASN A 130 -51.00 -6.58 -20.36
C ASN A 130 -51.43 -5.93 -21.69
N ALA A 131 -50.44 -5.59 -22.53
CA ALA A 131 -50.67 -5.17 -23.91
C ALA A 131 -50.46 -6.38 -24.84
N MET A 132 -51.54 -7.12 -25.13
CA MET A 132 -51.93 -7.64 -26.46
C MET A 132 -53.23 -8.43 -26.36
#